data_AF-J7THU1-F1
#
_entry.id   AF-J7THU1-F1
#
_cell.length_a   1.000
_cell.length_b   1.000
_cell.length_c   1.000
_cell.angle_alpha   90.00
_cell.angle_beta   90.00
_cell.angle_gamma   90.00
#
_symmetry.space_group_name_H-M   'P 1'
#
loop_
_entity.id
_entity.type
_entity.pdbx_description
1 polymer ?
#
loop_
_entity_poly.entity_id
_entity_poly.type
_entity_poly.pdbx_seq_one_letter_code
_entity_poly.pdbx_strand_id
1 'polypeptide(L)'
;MIFGRGNKECYFLQFVLSHSVFQEIFSFYFLKLVIFPYFWHNRYMKLTIQRMARIAILSALAVGLRSAFIGLPNIQPITAMFFVAVLYLGLVDGLLIMALTMAISGFIFGFGPWVFNQILAFGVLMALWSLIAPRLSLVWQIALVTLLSFLYGVLMDYSYGLLFKSGLTFVISGLLYDTYHAVSTLLFYPFIQSIFRRFLK
;
A
#
# COMPACT_ATOMS: atom_id res chain seq x y z
N MET A 1 7.71 48.43 -5.78
CA MET A 1 6.77 47.82 -4.82
C MET A 1 7.00 46.31 -4.81
N ILE A 2 8.01 45.87 -4.05
CA ILE A 2 8.50 44.49 -3.97
C ILE A 2 7.98 43.91 -2.65
N PHE A 3 6.71 43.51 -2.62
CA PHE A 3 6.12 42.77 -1.50
C PHE A 3 5.01 41.90 -2.09
N GLY A 4 5.21 40.58 -2.22
CA GLY A 4 4.13 39.70 -2.69
C GLY A 4 4.48 38.27 -3.11
N ARG A 5 5.75 37.94 -3.39
CA ARG A 5 6.16 36.56 -3.76
C ARG A 5 6.66 35.73 -2.57
N GLY A 6 7.54 36.27 -1.73
CA GLY A 6 8.18 35.51 -0.65
C GLY A 6 7.23 34.98 0.43
N ASN A 7 6.16 35.72 0.78
CA ASN A 7 5.21 35.27 1.80
C ASN A 7 4.38 34.06 1.34
N LYS A 8 3.97 33.99 0.06
CA LYS A 8 3.14 32.88 -0.45
C LYS A 8 3.91 31.57 -0.50
N GLU A 9 5.19 31.62 -0.87
CA GLU A 9 6.08 30.45 -0.83
C GLU A 9 6.37 30.01 0.61
N CYS A 10 6.56 30.96 1.54
CA CYS A 10 6.76 30.65 2.96
C CYS A 10 5.52 29.99 3.60
N TYR A 11 4.31 30.49 3.33
CA TYR A 11 3.07 29.85 3.80
C TYR A 11 2.83 28.48 3.14
N PHE A 12 3.19 28.31 1.87
CA PHE A 12 3.10 27.03 1.19
C PHE A 12 4.09 26.01 1.80
N LEU A 13 5.34 26.40 2.01
CA LEU A 13 6.35 25.58 2.68
C LEU A 13 5.95 25.25 4.10
N GLN A 14 5.43 26.21 4.86
CA GLN A 14 5.01 25.99 6.25
C GLN A 14 3.74 25.13 6.37
N PHE A 15 2.84 25.22 5.39
CA PHE A 15 1.66 24.34 5.27
C PHE A 15 2.08 22.92 4.87
N VAL A 16 2.99 22.77 3.91
CA VAL A 16 3.56 21.48 3.50
C VAL A 16 4.30 20.84 4.67
N LEU A 17 5.12 21.61 5.39
CA LEU A 17 5.84 21.16 6.59
C LEU A 17 4.88 20.78 7.73
N SER A 18 3.81 21.54 7.95
CA SER A 18 2.78 21.24 8.95
C SER A 18 2.00 19.96 8.62
N HIS A 19 1.60 19.78 7.36
CA HIS A 19 0.92 18.57 6.91
C HIS A 19 1.85 17.36 6.91
N SER A 20 3.12 17.51 6.50
CA SER A 20 4.09 16.42 6.53
C SER A 20 4.42 16.00 7.95
N VAL A 21 4.58 16.94 8.89
CA VAL A 21 4.79 16.63 10.32
C VAL A 21 3.57 15.95 10.93
N PHE A 22 2.35 16.38 10.59
CA PHE A 22 1.13 15.70 11.03
C PHE A 22 1.03 14.27 10.48
N GLN A 23 1.37 14.07 9.20
CA GLN A 23 1.39 12.75 8.56
C GLN A 23 2.49 11.85 9.15
N GLU A 24 3.66 12.40 9.50
CA GLU A 24 4.73 11.67 10.18
C GLU A 24 4.33 11.23 11.58
N ILE A 25 3.73 12.14 12.36
CA ILE A 25 3.20 11.85 13.69
C ILE A 25 2.08 10.79 13.58
N PHE A 26 1.12 10.98 12.67
CA PHE A 26 0.02 10.05 12.45
C PHE A 26 0.53 8.68 11.98
N SER A 27 1.47 8.63 11.03
CA SER A 27 2.12 7.40 10.58
C SER A 27 2.88 6.71 11.72
N PHE A 28 3.55 7.47 12.59
CA PHE A 28 4.30 6.92 13.73
C PHE A 28 3.36 6.33 14.79
N TYR A 29 2.27 7.02 15.12
CA TYR A 29 1.25 6.53 16.05
C TYR A 29 0.42 5.40 15.45
N PHE A 30 0.14 5.41 14.14
CA PHE A 30 -0.58 4.34 13.45
C PHE A 30 0.27 3.09 13.26
N LEU A 31 1.55 3.23 12.89
CA LEU A 31 2.52 2.13 12.91
C LEU A 31 2.56 1.51 14.29
N LYS A 32 2.64 2.32 15.36
CA LYS A 32 2.49 1.81 16.73
C LYS A 32 1.12 1.18 16.93
N LEU A 33 0.00 1.74 16.49
CA LEU A 33 -1.34 1.20 16.78
C LEU A 33 -1.69 -0.08 16.00
N VAL A 34 -1.07 -0.35 14.85
CA VAL A 34 -1.24 -1.61 14.09
C VAL A 34 -0.17 -2.63 14.49
N ILE A 35 1.08 -2.19 14.67
CA ILE A 35 2.18 -3.07 15.06
C ILE A 35 2.06 -3.45 16.54
N PHE A 36 1.65 -2.56 17.45
CA PHE A 36 1.64 -2.80 18.90
C PHE A 36 0.66 -3.88 19.34
N PRO A 37 -0.62 -3.92 18.89
CA PRO A 37 -1.52 -5.03 19.24
C PRO A 37 -1.03 -6.36 18.68
N TYR A 38 -0.40 -6.35 17.50
CA TYR A 38 0.15 -7.54 16.88
C TYR A 38 1.48 -8.01 17.53
N PHE A 39 2.38 -7.08 17.85
CA PHE A 39 3.66 -7.31 18.51
C PHE A 39 3.44 -7.75 19.96
N TRP A 40 2.41 -7.22 20.62
CA TRP A 40 1.96 -7.67 21.93
C TRP A 40 1.41 -9.10 21.88
N HIS A 41 0.64 -9.47 20.85
CA HIS A 41 0.15 -10.83 20.67
C HIS A 41 1.26 -11.84 20.30
N ASN A 42 2.36 -11.37 19.70
CA ASN A 42 3.34 -12.22 19.02
C ASN A 42 4.76 -12.13 19.60
N ARG A 43 4.89 -12.01 20.93
CA ARG A 43 6.18 -11.89 21.65
C ARG A 43 7.16 -13.07 21.49
N TYR A 44 6.82 -14.09 20.71
CA TYR A 44 7.65 -15.29 20.47
C TYR A 44 8.08 -15.47 19.01
N MET A 45 8.09 -14.40 18.20
CA MET A 45 8.62 -14.48 16.84
C MET A 45 10.14 -14.56 16.82
N LYS A 46 10.69 -15.76 16.68
CA LYS A 46 12.06 -15.93 16.19
C LYS A 46 12.11 -15.52 14.71
N LEU A 47 12.72 -14.38 14.40
CA LEU A 47 13.12 -14.03 13.04
C LEU A 47 14.27 -14.96 12.64
N THR A 48 13.93 -16.09 12.03
CA THR A 48 14.94 -16.97 11.45
C THR A 48 15.53 -16.34 10.20
N ILE A 49 16.78 -16.68 9.89
CA ILE A 49 17.46 -16.22 8.67
C ILE A 49 16.61 -16.54 7.42
N GLN A 50 15.98 -17.71 7.40
CA GLN A 50 15.09 -18.15 6.32
C GLN A 50 13.86 -17.25 6.16
N ARG A 51 13.25 -16.81 7.27
CA ARG A 51 12.08 -15.91 7.23
C ARG A 51 12.47 -14.52 6.73
N MET A 52 13.58 -13.98 7.22
CA MET A 52 14.09 -12.68 6.75
C MET A 52 14.44 -12.73 5.26
N ALA A 53 15.11 -13.80 4.81
CA ALA A 53 15.43 -14.01 3.39
C ALA A 53 14.17 -14.09 2.53
N ARG A 54 13.13 -14.80 2.98
CA ARG A 54 11.84 -14.88 2.27
C ARG A 54 11.19 -13.50 2.13
N ILE A 55 11.12 -12.74 3.23
CA ILE A 55 10.56 -11.38 3.22
C ILE A 55 11.36 -10.48 2.26
N ALA A 56 12.69 -10.56 2.27
CA ALA A 56 13.54 -9.77 1.39
C ALA A 56 13.32 -10.13 -0.09
N ILE A 57 13.30 -11.42 -0.43
CA ILE A 57 13.10 -11.90 -1.82
C ILE A 57 11.70 -11.50 -2.33
N LEU A 58 10.66 -11.68 -1.52
CA LEU A 58 9.30 -11.33 -1.92
C LEU A 58 9.09 -9.82 -2.03
N SER A 59 9.75 -9.03 -1.17
CA SER A 59 9.78 -7.57 -1.31
C SER A 59 10.49 -7.15 -2.60
N ALA A 60 11.66 -7.72 -2.89
CA ALA A 60 12.40 -7.43 -4.12
C ALA A 60 11.58 -7.80 -5.37
N LEU A 61 10.89 -8.95 -5.34
CA LEU A 61 9.97 -9.36 -6.40
C LEU A 61 8.81 -8.36 -6.56
N ALA A 62 8.20 -7.91 -5.47
CA ALA A 62 7.09 -6.95 -5.51
C ALA A 62 7.54 -5.58 -6.03
N VAL A 63 8.74 -5.11 -5.66
CA VAL A 63 9.36 -3.91 -6.24
C VAL A 63 9.60 -4.12 -7.73
N GLY A 64 10.17 -5.25 -8.14
CA GLY A 64 10.41 -5.58 -9.55
C GLY A 64 9.12 -5.61 -10.37
N LEU A 65 8.05 -6.20 -9.84
CA LEU A 65 6.72 -6.20 -10.45
C LEU A 65 6.15 -4.78 -10.59
N ARG A 66 6.32 -3.92 -9.57
CA ARG A 66 5.89 -2.52 -9.67
C ARG A 66 6.70 -1.76 -10.74
N SER A 67 8.01 -1.98 -10.79
CA SER A 67 8.90 -1.35 -11.76
C SER A 67 8.67 -1.80 -13.19
N ALA A 68 8.43 -3.10 -13.42
CA ALA A 68 8.20 -3.64 -14.77
C ALA A 68 6.93 -3.08 -15.42
N PHE A 69 5.95 -2.67 -14.61
CA PHE A 69 4.66 -2.18 -15.07
C PHE A 69 4.53 -0.64 -15.00
N ILE A 70 5.60 0.09 -14.70
CA ILE A 70 5.54 1.56 -14.57
C ILE A 70 5.11 2.27 -15.86
N GLY A 71 5.42 1.70 -17.03
CA GLY A 71 5.04 2.27 -18.32
C GLY A 71 3.57 2.09 -18.68
N LEU A 72 2.79 1.35 -17.88
CA LEU A 72 1.37 1.13 -18.09
C LEU A 72 0.53 2.00 -17.14
N PRO A 73 -0.66 2.46 -17.58
CA PRO A 73 -1.51 3.34 -16.76
C PRO A 73 -2.10 2.59 -15.57
N ASN A 74 -1.44 2.65 -14.42
CA ASN A 74 -1.85 2.07 -13.13
C ASN A 74 -2.14 0.56 -13.12
N ILE A 75 -1.70 -0.18 -14.14
CA ILE A 75 -1.79 -1.65 -14.19
C ILE A 75 -0.64 -2.21 -13.37
N GLN A 76 -0.81 -2.33 -12.05
CA GLN A 76 0.27 -2.81 -11.16
C GLN A 76 -0.20 -4.02 -10.35
N PRO A 77 0.45 -5.20 -10.48
CA PRO A 77 0.08 -6.41 -9.75
C PRO A 77 0.54 -6.41 -8.27
N ILE A 78 1.05 -5.28 -7.77
CA ILE A 78 1.60 -5.16 -6.42
C ILE A 78 0.54 -5.42 -5.32
N THR A 79 -0.68 -4.94 -5.52
CA THR A 79 -1.77 -5.10 -4.56
C THR A 79 -2.17 -6.57 -4.43
N ALA A 80 -2.29 -7.27 -5.56
CA ALA A 80 -2.51 -8.71 -5.58
C ALA A 80 -1.42 -9.47 -4.80
N MET A 81 -0.15 -9.09 -4.99
CA MET A 81 0.98 -9.69 -4.29
C MET A 81 0.87 -9.53 -2.76
N PHE A 82 0.48 -8.36 -2.27
CA PHE A 82 0.33 -8.11 -0.84
C PHE A 82 -0.80 -8.95 -0.22
N PHE A 83 -1.97 -9.00 -0.87
CA PHE A 83 -3.10 -9.78 -0.36
C PHE A 83 -2.84 -11.29 -0.40
N VAL A 84 -2.13 -11.79 -1.42
CA VAL A 84 -1.67 -13.20 -1.43
C VAL A 84 -0.64 -13.42 -0.33
N ALA A 85 0.34 -12.53 -0.15
CA ALA A 85 1.34 -12.65 0.92
C ALA A 85 0.68 -12.76 2.31
N VAL A 86 -0.33 -11.95 2.59
CA VAL A 86 -1.11 -12.04 3.84
C VAL A 86 -1.83 -13.38 3.97
N LEU A 87 -2.43 -13.87 2.88
CA LEU A 87 -3.20 -15.12 2.90
C LEU A 87 -2.32 -16.35 3.20
N TYR A 88 -1.09 -16.39 2.71
CA TYR A 88 -0.20 -17.57 2.84
C TYR A 88 0.88 -17.44 3.92
N LEU A 89 1.40 -16.23 4.17
CA LEU A 89 2.49 -16.00 5.12
C LEU A 89 1.99 -15.38 6.44
N GLY A 90 0.74 -14.93 6.46
CA GLY A 90 0.14 -14.23 7.59
C GLY A 90 0.33 -12.72 7.52
N LEU A 91 -0.42 -12.03 8.38
CA LEU A 91 -0.52 -10.56 8.35
C LEU A 91 0.84 -9.89 8.56
N VAL A 92 1.66 -10.30 9.54
CA VAL A 92 2.93 -9.61 9.78
C VAL A 92 3.93 -9.76 8.65
N ASP A 93 4.08 -10.97 8.08
CA ASP A 93 5.01 -11.15 6.97
C ASP A 93 4.54 -10.37 5.75
N GLY A 94 3.23 -10.35 5.49
CA GLY A 94 2.62 -9.50 4.47
C GLY A 94 2.89 -8.01 4.70
N LEU A 95 2.67 -7.50 5.92
CA LEU A 95 2.90 -6.09 6.27
C LEU A 95 4.37 -5.70 6.14
N LEU A 96 5.31 -6.58 6.53
CA LEU A 96 6.74 -6.34 6.36
C LEU A 96 7.12 -6.28 4.88
N ILE A 97 6.60 -7.19 4.06
CA ILE A 97 6.81 -7.18 2.60
C ILE A 97 6.26 -5.88 2.00
N MET A 98 5.04 -5.49 2.38
CA MET A 98 4.40 -4.26 1.91
C MET A 98 5.20 -3.02 2.30
N ALA A 99 5.56 -2.86 3.59
CA ALA A 99 6.30 -1.70 4.06
C ALA A 99 7.66 -1.55 3.36
N LEU A 100 8.41 -2.64 3.21
CA LEU A 100 9.69 -2.64 2.48
C LEU A 100 9.49 -2.30 1.01
N THR A 101 8.48 -2.88 0.36
CA THR A 101 8.19 -2.61 -1.04
C THR A 101 7.82 -1.15 -1.27
N MET A 102 6.97 -0.57 -0.42
CA MET A 102 6.56 0.84 -0.53
C MET A 102 7.73 1.79 -0.26
N ALA A 103 8.58 1.49 0.72
CA ALA A 103 9.77 2.29 1.01
C ALA A 103 10.76 2.28 -0.16
N ILE A 104 11.13 1.09 -0.64
CA ILE A 104 12.08 0.94 -1.76
C ILE A 104 11.54 1.56 -3.04
N SER A 105 10.28 1.27 -3.39
CA SER A 105 9.66 1.86 -4.58
C SER A 105 9.48 3.37 -4.47
N GLY A 106 9.29 3.91 -3.26
CA GLY A 106 9.34 5.34 -2.99
C GLY A 106 10.70 5.94 -3.35
N PHE A 107 11.81 5.29 -3.01
CA PHE A 107 13.14 5.79 -3.42
C PHE A 107 13.34 5.76 -4.95
N ILE A 108 12.70 4.82 -5.66
CA ILE A 108 12.84 4.70 -7.12
C ILE A 108 11.94 5.70 -7.86
N PHE A 109 10.69 5.88 -7.42
CA PHE A 109 9.67 6.66 -8.15
C PHE A 109 9.38 8.04 -7.57
N GLY A 110 10.06 8.41 -6.49
CA GLY A 110 9.83 9.64 -5.75
C GLY A 110 9.30 9.36 -4.35
N PHE A 111 10.04 9.82 -3.35
CA PHE A 111 9.70 9.66 -1.94
C PHE A 111 8.95 10.89 -1.45
N GLY A 112 7.84 10.70 -0.74
CA GLY A 112 7.03 11.80 -0.24
C GLY A 112 5.89 11.37 0.66
N PRO A 113 5.02 12.31 1.08
CA PRO A 113 3.91 12.05 2.01
C PRO A 113 2.97 10.93 1.54
N TRP A 114 2.87 10.74 0.23
CA TRP A 114 2.07 9.67 -0.36
C TRP A 114 2.53 8.27 0.00
N VAL A 115 3.84 8.04 0.17
CA VAL A 115 4.36 6.70 0.54
C VAL A 115 3.79 6.29 1.90
N PHE A 116 3.69 7.22 2.84
CA PHE A 116 3.09 6.97 4.15
C PHE A 116 1.59 6.68 4.04
N ASN A 117 0.85 7.46 3.25
CA ASN A 117 -0.57 7.21 2.98
C ASN A 117 -0.80 5.84 2.34
N GLN A 118 0.08 5.41 1.44
CA GLN A 118 0.00 4.09 0.81
C GLN A 118 0.25 2.97 1.82
N ILE A 119 1.29 3.08 2.67
CA ILE A 119 1.58 2.10 3.73
C ILE A 119 0.42 1.99 4.72
N LEU A 120 -0.13 3.13 5.13
CA LEU A 120 -1.29 3.24 6.01
C LEU A 120 -2.53 2.57 5.42
N ALA A 121 -2.92 2.97 4.20
CA ALA A 121 -4.09 2.45 3.52
C ALA A 121 -3.98 0.94 3.28
N PHE A 122 -2.83 0.48 2.76
CA PHE A 122 -2.60 -0.96 2.60
C PHE A 122 -2.60 -1.68 3.93
N GLY A 123 -2.03 -1.11 4.98
CA GLY A 123 -2.03 -1.72 6.32
C GLY A 123 -3.44 -2.03 6.83
N VAL A 124 -4.38 -1.08 6.70
CA VAL A 124 -5.79 -1.29 7.07
C VAL A 124 -6.44 -2.36 6.20
N LEU A 125 -6.29 -2.26 4.88
CA LEU A 125 -6.94 -3.19 3.95
C LEU A 125 -6.40 -4.62 4.12
N MET A 126 -5.10 -4.78 4.35
CA MET A 126 -4.46 -6.07 4.60
C MET A 126 -4.88 -6.66 5.94
N ALA A 127 -5.07 -5.85 6.98
CA ALA A 127 -5.61 -6.30 8.26
C ALA A 127 -7.05 -6.83 8.08
N LEU A 128 -7.93 -6.08 7.42
CA LEU A 128 -9.29 -6.52 7.10
C LEU A 128 -9.29 -7.81 6.27
N TRP A 129 -8.42 -7.87 5.27
CA TRP A 129 -8.27 -9.05 4.42
C TRP A 129 -7.84 -10.30 5.21
N SER A 130 -6.90 -10.17 6.14
CA SER A 130 -6.44 -11.29 6.97
C SER A 130 -7.57 -11.93 7.79
N LEU A 131 -8.58 -11.14 8.17
CA LEU A 131 -9.75 -11.62 8.90
C LEU A 131 -10.78 -12.25 7.98
N ILE A 132 -11.02 -11.68 6.80
CA ILE A 132 -12.15 -12.10 5.95
C ILE A 132 -11.73 -13.23 4.99
N ALA A 133 -10.59 -13.09 4.31
CA ALA A 133 -10.20 -13.94 3.19
C ALA A 133 -10.10 -15.45 3.48
N PRO A 134 -9.60 -15.91 4.66
CA PRO A 134 -9.51 -17.34 4.95
C PRO A 134 -10.86 -18.07 4.97
N ARG A 135 -11.97 -17.33 5.14
CA ARG A 135 -13.34 -17.86 5.19
C ARG A 135 -14.05 -17.81 3.84
N LEU A 136 -13.43 -17.21 2.83
CA LEU A 136 -14.02 -17.02 1.50
C LEU A 136 -13.56 -18.09 0.52
N SER A 137 -14.44 -18.48 -0.40
CA SER A 137 -14.05 -19.26 -1.57
C SER A 137 -13.20 -18.41 -2.52
N LEU A 138 -12.49 -19.05 -3.46
CA LEU A 138 -11.62 -18.36 -4.42
C LEU A 138 -12.36 -17.25 -5.20
N VAL A 139 -13.59 -17.51 -5.63
CA VAL A 139 -14.40 -16.52 -6.37
C VAL A 139 -14.69 -15.29 -5.52
N TRP A 140 -15.06 -15.49 -4.25
CA TRP A 140 -15.31 -14.38 -3.32
C TRP A 140 -14.04 -13.66 -2.90
N GLN A 141 -12.90 -14.36 -2.82
CA GLN A 141 -11.58 -13.73 -2.64
C GLN A 141 -11.27 -12.79 -3.81
N ILE A 142 -11.43 -13.26 -5.05
CA ILE A 142 -11.19 -12.48 -6.27
C ILE A 142 -12.12 -11.25 -6.33
N ALA A 143 -13.41 -11.42 -6.04
CA ALA A 143 -14.36 -10.31 -6.03
C ALA A 143 -14.00 -9.27 -4.96
N LEU A 144 -13.75 -9.71 -3.73
CA LEU A 144 -13.43 -8.81 -2.62
C LEU A 144 -12.09 -8.09 -2.83
N VAL A 145 -11.03 -8.78 -3.26
CA VAL A 145 -9.73 -8.15 -3.47
C VAL A 145 -9.76 -7.11 -4.58
N THR A 146 -10.56 -7.35 -5.62
CA THR A 146 -10.79 -6.39 -6.71
C THR A 146 -11.50 -5.15 -6.19
N LEU A 147 -12.56 -5.32 -5.39
CA LEU A 147 -13.27 -4.22 -4.75
C LEU A 147 -12.36 -3.42 -3.81
N LEU A 148 -11.59 -4.10 -2.94
CA LEU A 148 -10.66 -3.43 -2.03
C LEU A 148 -9.56 -2.67 -2.78
N SER A 149 -9.11 -3.18 -3.94
CA SER A 149 -8.14 -2.49 -4.79
C SER A 149 -8.71 -1.23 -5.42
N PHE A 150 -9.98 -1.27 -5.85
CA PHE A 150 -10.67 -0.09 -6.35
C PHE A 150 -10.85 0.96 -5.24
N LEU A 151 -11.32 0.54 -4.06
CA LEU A 151 -11.49 1.41 -2.90
C LEU A 151 -10.17 2.03 -2.44
N TYR A 152 -9.07 1.27 -2.52
CA TYR A 152 -7.72 1.79 -2.28
C TYR A 152 -7.40 2.95 -3.22
N GLY A 153 -7.63 2.79 -4.53
CA GLY A 153 -7.40 3.83 -5.52
C GLY A 153 -8.15 5.12 -5.20
N VAL A 154 -9.46 5.01 -4.97
CA VAL A 154 -10.32 6.15 -4.62
C VAL A 154 -9.84 6.84 -3.33
N LEU A 155 -9.45 6.05 -2.31
CA LEU A 155 -8.93 6.59 -1.06
C LEU A 155 -7.61 7.34 -1.27
N MET A 156 -6.74 6.82 -2.13
CA MET A 156 -5.48 7.47 -2.47
C MET A 156 -5.72 8.77 -3.23
N ASP A 157 -6.57 8.77 -4.25
CA ASP A 157 -6.88 9.95 -5.04
C ASP A 157 -7.54 11.05 -4.20
N TYR A 158 -8.42 10.67 -3.30
CA TYR A 158 -8.98 11.62 -2.34
C TYR A 158 -7.90 12.20 -1.41
N SER A 159 -7.01 11.34 -0.89
CA SER A 159 -5.90 11.77 -0.03
C SER A 159 -4.93 12.71 -0.76
N TYR A 160 -4.65 12.45 -2.03
CA TYR A 160 -3.88 13.36 -2.88
C TYR A 160 -4.61 14.68 -3.11
N GLY A 161 -5.89 14.64 -3.46
CA GLY A 161 -6.66 15.85 -3.70
C GLY A 161 -6.81 16.73 -2.44
N LEU A 162 -6.77 16.16 -1.24
CA LEU A 162 -6.70 16.94 0.01
C LEU A 162 -5.41 17.77 0.12
N LEU A 163 -4.27 17.23 -0.34
CA LEU A 163 -3.00 17.98 -0.38
C LEU A 163 -3.08 19.21 -1.30
N PHE A 164 -3.91 19.14 -2.33
CA PHE A 164 -4.10 20.19 -3.33
C PHE A 164 -5.46 20.91 -3.23
N LYS A 165 -6.18 20.78 -2.10
CA LYS A 165 -7.50 21.39 -1.84
C LYS A 165 -8.55 21.15 -2.95
N SER A 166 -8.48 20.00 -3.61
CA SER A 166 -9.30 19.61 -4.77
C SER A 166 -9.66 18.11 -4.73
N GLY A 167 -9.98 17.60 -3.53
CA GLY A 167 -10.29 16.19 -3.24
C GLY A 167 -11.18 15.51 -4.29
N LEU A 168 -12.36 16.08 -4.55
CA LEU A 168 -13.35 15.45 -5.43
C LEU A 168 -12.92 15.46 -6.91
N THR A 169 -12.21 16.50 -7.35
CA THR A 169 -11.72 16.59 -8.74
C THR A 169 -10.67 15.53 -9.03
N PHE A 170 -9.79 15.24 -8.07
CA PHE A 170 -8.79 14.17 -8.18
C PHE A 170 -9.45 12.80 -8.29
N VAL A 171 -10.45 12.52 -7.43
CA VAL A 171 -11.21 11.26 -7.50
C VAL A 171 -11.87 11.08 -8.87
N ILE A 172 -12.60 12.09 -9.36
CA ILE A 172 -13.27 12.00 -10.67
C ILE A 172 -12.27 11.76 -11.81
N SER A 173 -11.11 12.42 -11.75
CA SER A 173 -10.06 12.28 -12.78
C SER A 173 -9.33 10.93 -12.68
N GLY A 174 -9.25 10.37 -11.48
CA GLY A 174 -8.52 9.15 -11.17
C GLY A 174 -9.31 7.85 -11.33
N LEU A 175 -10.66 7.92 -11.36
CA LEU A 175 -11.55 6.76 -11.51
C LEU A 175 -11.16 5.77 -12.62
N LEU A 176 -10.68 6.26 -13.77
CA LEU A 176 -10.22 5.40 -14.86
C LEU A 176 -8.96 4.62 -14.46
N TYR A 177 -7.99 5.29 -13.83
CA TYR A 177 -6.77 4.67 -13.34
C TYR A 177 -7.05 3.71 -12.19
N ASP A 178 -7.99 4.03 -11.30
CA ASP A 178 -8.45 3.13 -10.22
C ASP A 178 -9.10 1.87 -10.77
N THR A 179 -9.86 2.01 -11.86
CA THR A 179 -10.45 0.87 -12.57
C THR A 179 -9.36 -0.01 -13.18
N TYR A 180 -8.34 0.57 -13.82
CA TYR A 180 -7.19 -0.20 -14.33
C TYR A 180 -6.44 -0.93 -13.21
N HIS A 181 -6.29 -0.29 -12.05
CA HIS A 181 -5.69 -0.93 -10.88
C HIS A 181 -6.51 -2.13 -10.39
N ALA A 182 -7.82 -1.96 -10.28
CA ALA A 182 -8.73 -3.03 -9.86
C ALA A 182 -8.74 -4.19 -10.85
N VAL A 183 -8.81 -3.92 -12.15
CA VAL A 183 -8.77 -4.94 -13.21
C VAL A 183 -7.42 -5.67 -13.22
N SER A 184 -6.31 -4.96 -12.99
CA SER A 184 -5.00 -5.58 -12.81
C SER A 184 -5.04 -6.57 -11.65
N THR A 185 -5.52 -6.17 -10.47
CA THR A 185 -5.63 -7.08 -9.33
C THR A 185 -6.54 -8.28 -9.64
N LEU A 186 -7.68 -8.07 -10.30
CA LEU A 186 -8.60 -9.12 -10.71
C LEU A 186 -7.90 -10.23 -11.51
N LEU A 187 -7.04 -9.83 -12.47
CA LEU A 187 -6.32 -10.75 -13.35
C LEU A 187 -5.13 -11.42 -12.65
N PHE A 188 -4.35 -10.65 -11.90
CA PHE A 188 -3.10 -11.15 -11.31
C PHE A 188 -3.30 -11.92 -10.01
N TYR A 189 -4.34 -11.63 -9.23
CA TYR A 189 -4.60 -12.31 -7.97
C TYR A 189 -4.70 -13.84 -8.09
N PRO A 190 -5.55 -14.43 -8.94
CA PRO A 190 -5.64 -15.88 -9.08
C PRO A 190 -4.34 -16.50 -9.61
N PHE A 191 -3.61 -15.78 -10.49
CA PHE A 191 -2.33 -16.23 -11.02
C PHE A 191 -1.26 -16.32 -9.92
N ILE A 192 -1.07 -15.25 -9.14
CA ILE A 192 -0.12 -15.21 -8.03
C ILE A 192 -0.52 -16.22 -6.95
N GLN A 193 -1.81 -16.33 -6.65
CA GLN A 193 -2.32 -17.32 -5.70
C GLN A 193 -2.01 -18.76 -6.13
N SER A 194 -2.15 -19.08 -7.43
CA SER A 194 -1.79 -20.40 -7.98
C SER A 194 -0.31 -20.74 -7.76
N ILE A 195 0.58 -19.75 -7.97
CA ILE A 195 2.02 -19.90 -7.72
C ILE A 195 2.26 -20.19 -6.23
N PHE A 196 1.72 -19.37 -5.33
CA PHE A 196 1.91 -19.55 -3.89
C PHE A 196 1.37 -20.90 -3.38
N ARG A 197 0.23 -21.38 -3.89
CA ARG A 197 -0.32 -22.70 -3.55
C ARG A 197 0.61 -23.86 -3.92
N ARG A 198 1.46 -23.71 -4.94
CA ARG A 198 2.40 -24.76 -5.37
C ARG A 198 3.67 -24.79 -4.53
N PHE A 199 4.17 -23.62 -4.11
CA PHE A 199 5.46 -23.51 -3.42
C PHE A 199 5.38 -23.55 -1.88
N LEU A 200 4.20 -23.31 -1.30
CA LEU A 200 3.99 -23.28 0.15
C LEU A 200 3.14 -24.45 0.68
N LYS A 201 2.93 -25.48 -0.14
CA LYS A 201 2.41 -26.78 0.30
C LYS A 201 3.55 -27.71 0.70
#